data_AF-A0A6J3D5N6-F1
#
_entry.id   AF-A0A6J3D5N6-F1
#
_cell.length_a   1.000
_cell.length_b   1.000
_cell.length_c   1.000
_cell.angle_alpha   90.00
_cell.angle_beta   90.00
_cell.angle_gamma   90.00
#
_symmetry.space_group_name_H-M   'P 1'
#
loop_
_entity.id
_entity.type
_entity.pdbx_description
1 polymer ?
#
loop_
_entity_poly.entity_id
_entity_poly.type
_entity_poly.pdbx_seq_one_letter_code
_entity_poly.pdbx_strand_id
1 'polypeptide(L)'
;MLEEKLESVPDQTSSEEQMENSSKEMRISEEKREDFCAEFQLHQNSSKKAEFFIQAEAEALKLSDLSITSQRRGPPTMCGDCNSSPAELSTVEEKSKRLLPEFISSWKDGTDAGGKTETAFLLKELDTLRAKNKKLQDKLSEKDKELKTIKLDLELQERATEAKIAEKIAALVEEVYSAQRERDEAVMARLRLANEERDEAFLRVQRLEESLKELENINPEENDMTLQELLNRINNADTGIDILKNGAIILNRIHRTKERKKKIIAEEMTAVIEQRDAALSQCKRLEQELHHLKEQNQTSANNTRHLTAENNQERALKPGCLFLPHLSQPLHCAKILNIPKDLCPVLRAVPKILVFSCVLALVVL
;
A
#
# COMPACT_ATOMS: atom_id res chain seq x y z
N MET A 1 -1.81 37.52 78.59
CA MET A 1 -0.50 36.82 78.49
C MET A 1 -0.77 35.59 77.65
N LEU A 2 -0.67 35.67 76.31
CA LEU A 2 0.56 35.50 75.51
C LEU A 2 1.34 34.25 75.90
N GLU A 3 1.21 33.20 75.08
CA GLU A 3 2.32 32.33 74.70
C GLU A 3 2.02 31.68 73.33
N GLU A 4 2.83 32.07 72.34
CA GLU A 4 2.92 31.50 71.00
C GLU A 4 3.53 30.09 71.06
N LYS A 5 3.11 29.20 70.16
CA LYS A 5 3.98 28.13 69.65
C LYS A 5 3.90 28.07 68.14
N LEU A 6 5.06 28.35 67.55
CA LEU A 6 5.38 28.37 66.13
C LEU A 6 5.22 26.98 65.49
N GLU A 7 4.56 26.98 64.34
CA GLU A 7 4.41 25.86 63.43
C GLU A 7 5.66 25.80 62.52
N SER A 8 6.29 24.64 62.48
CA SER A 8 7.53 24.37 61.73
C SER A 8 7.21 24.18 60.24
N VAL A 9 7.75 25.07 59.41
CA VAL A 9 7.71 24.99 57.94
C VAL A 9 8.69 23.90 57.46
N PRO A 10 8.31 23.00 56.53
CA PRO A 10 9.26 22.08 55.91
C PRO A 10 10.08 22.79 54.81
N ASP A 11 11.39 22.54 54.83
CA ASP A 11 12.39 23.03 53.89
C ASP A 11 12.02 22.75 52.42
N GLN A 12 11.90 23.83 51.64
CA GLN A 12 11.77 23.77 50.19
C GLN A 12 13.15 23.83 49.53
N THR A 13 13.85 22.71 49.45
CA THR A 13 15.11 22.62 48.69
C THR A 13 15.20 21.42 47.73
N SER A 14 14.17 20.58 47.63
CA SER A 14 14.19 19.39 46.76
C SER A 14 13.58 19.59 45.34
N SER A 15 12.96 20.74 45.07
CA SER A 15 12.22 20.97 43.82
C SER A 15 13.10 21.45 42.65
N GLU A 16 14.21 22.15 42.95
CA GLU A 16 15.14 22.63 41.91
C GLU A 16 15.94 21.49 41.26
N GLU A 17 16.39 20.49 42.03
CA GLU A 17 17.13 19.35 41.47
C GLU A 17 16.26 18.42 40.59
N GLN A 18 14.96 18.27 40.89
CA GLN A 18 14.05 17.44 40.07
C GLN A 18 13.64 18.12 38.75
N MET A 19 13.53 19.45 38.73
CA MET A 19 13.23 20.22 37.52
C MET A 19 14.43 20.32 36.56
N GLU A 20 15.64 20.28 37.10
CA GLU A 20 16.86 20.30 36.27
C GLU A 20 17.15 18.95 35.62
N ASN A 21 16.89 17.82 36.29
CA ASN A 21 17.04 16.49 35.70
C ASN A 21 16.04 16.24 34.56
N SER A 22 14.78 16.65 34.75
CA SER A 22 13.74 16.53 33.70
C SER A 22 14.05 17.39 32.47
N SER A 23 14.65 18.57 32.67
CA SER A 23 15.08 19.45 31.57
C SER A 23 16.29 18.89 30.81
N LYS A 24 17.21 18.21 31.51
CA LYS A 24 18.39 17.57 30.90
C LYS A 24 18.00 16.32 30.10
N GLU A 25 17.07 15.50 30.59
CA GLU A 25 16.55 14.34 29.85
C GLU A 25 15.80 14.72 28.57
N MET A 26 15.02 15.81 28.62
CA MET A 26 14.29 16.32 27.46
C MET A 26 15.23 16.85 26.36
N ARG A 27 16.32 17.54 26.72
CA ARG A 27 17.34 17.99 25.76
C ARG A 27 18.11 16.84 25.11
N ILE A 28 18.48 15.81 25.87
CA ILE A 28 19.17 14.62 25.34
C ILE A 28 18.26 13.83 24.38
N SER A 29 16.95 13.83 24.64
CA SER A 29 15.96 13.17 23.77
C SER A 29 15.69 13.96 22.48
N GLU A 30 15.73 15.29 22.54
CA GLU A 30 15.64 16.15 21.35
C GLU A 30 16.90 16.10 20.48
N GLU A 31 18.09 16.06 21.08
CA GLU A 31 19.38 15.90 20.37
C GLU A 31 19.44 14.54 19.63
N LYS A 32 18.98 13.45 20.28
CA LYS A 32 18.83 12.13 19.63
C LYS A 32 17.78 12.11 18.51
N ARG A 33 16.74 12.94 18.60
CA ARG A 33 15.71 13.07 17.56
C ARG A 33 16.24 13.86 16.35
N GLU A 34 17.12 14.82 16.57
CA GLU A 34 17.78 15.59 15.49
C GLU A 34 18.85 14.76 14.78
N ASP A 35 19.66 13.99 15.50
CA ASP A 35 20.65 13.07 14.92
C ASP A 35 19.98 11.99 14.05
N PHE A 36 18.84 11.45 14.49
CA PHE A 36 18.08 10.46 13.72
C PHE A 36 17.38 11.06 12.48
N CYS A 37 17.06 12.36 12.52
CA CYS A 37 16.43 13.08 11.41
C CYS A 37 17.45 13.49 10.32
N ALA A 38 18.70 13.76 10.72
CA ALA A 38 19.80 14.04 9.80
C ALA A 38 20.25 12.81 9.00
N GLU A 39 20.23 11.62 9.61
CA GLU A 39 20.70 10.38 8.98
C GLU A 39 19.72 9.82 7.93
N PHE A 40 18.41 10.10 8.08
CA PHE A 40 17.39 9.64 7.13
C PHE A 40 17.20 10.54 5.90
N GLN A 41 17.82 11.73 5.86
CA GLN A 41 17.70 12.66 4.73
C GLN A 41 18.71 12.43 3.59
N LEU A 42 19.75 11.61 3.80
CA LEU A 42 20.82 11.44 2.80
C LEU A 42 20.72 10.19 1.91
N HIS A 43 19.80 9.25 2.16
CA HIS A 43 19.89 7.93 1.51
C HIS A 43 18.79 7.49 0.56
N GLN A 44 17.73 8.27 0.29
CA GLN A 44 16.73 7.89 -0.71
C GLN A 44 16.31 9.07 -1.59
N ASN A 45 16.47 8.90 -2.91
CA ASN A 45 15.98 9.73 -4.04
C ASN A 45 17.00 10.56 -4.83
N SER A 46 18.28 10.60 -4.45
CA SER A 46 19.31 11.31 -5.25
C SER A 46 19.58 10.67 -6.62
N SER A 47 19.62 9.33 -6.70
CA SER A 47 20.01 8.61 -7.92
C SER A 47 19.03 8.79 -9.09
N LYS A 48 17.71 8.73 -8.84
CA LYS A 48 16.69 8.84 -9.90
C LYS A 48 16.49 10.29 -10.38
N LYS A 49 16.71 11.27 -9.49
CA LYS A 49 16.62 12.69 -9.82
C LYS A 49 17.81 13.14 -10.66
N ALA A 50 19.01 12.64 -10.37
CA ALA A 50 20.21 12.95 -11.15
C ALA A 50 20.13 12.40 -12.59
N GLU A 51 19.62 11.18 -12.79
CA GLU A 51 19.47 10.59 -14.13
C GLU A 51 18.46 11.34 -15.00
N PHE A 52 17.36 11.84 -14.44
CA PHE A 52 16.36 12.64 -15.17
C PHE A 52 16.87 14.03 -15.57
N PHE A 53 17.65 14.68 -14.71
CA PHE A 53 18.25 15.99 -15.03
C PHE A 53 19.33 15.86 -16.12
N ILE A 54 20.14 14.80 -16.09
CA ILE A 54 21.16 14.53 -17.13
C ILE A 54 20.50 14.24 -18.48
N GLN A 55 19.36 13.53 -18.51
CA GLN A 55 18.59 13.27 -19.72
C GLN A 55 18.01 14.56 -20.32
N ALA A 56 17.49 15.46 -19.48
CA ALA A 56 16.93 16.75 -19.90
C ALA A 56 18.00 17.73 -20.40
N GLU A 57 19.19 17.76 -19.79
CA GLU A 57 20.33 18.56 -20.25
C GLU A 57 20.91 18.04 -21.57
N ALA A 58 20.99 16.72 -21.74
CA ALA A 58 21.45 16.10 -22.99
C ALA A 58 20.48 16.32 -24.17
N GLU A 59 19.18 16.44 -23.91
CA GLU A 59 18.16 16.79 -24.92
C GLU A 59 18.09 18.30 -25.22
N ALA A 60 18.34 19.15 -24.21
CA ALA A 60 18.47 20.60 -24.40
C ALA A 60 19.72 20.99 -25.22
N LEU A 61 20.83 20.25 -25.06
CA LEU A 61 22.04 20.41 -25.89
C LEU A 61 21.78 20.01 -27.37
N LYS A 62 20.98 18.96 -27.62
CA LYS A 62 20.58 18.57 -28.99
C LYS A 62 19.69 19.59 -29.70
N LEU A 63 18.98 20.46 -28.96
CA LEU A 63 18.18 21.55 -29.52
C LEU A 63 19.01 22.84 -29.73
N SER A 64 20.13 22.98 -29.02
CA SER A 64 21.01 24.17 -29.10
C SER A 64 21.92 24.16 -30.33
N ASP A 65 22.21 22.98 -30.90
CA ASP A 65 23.03 22.81 -32.11
C ASP A 65 22.30 23.19 -33.42
N LEU A 66 20.99 23.48 -33.36
CA LEU A 66 20.21 24.03 -34.48
C LEU A 66 20.13 25.56 -34.40
N SER A 67 21.29 26.20 -34.28
CA SER A 67 21.39 27.66 -34.40
C SER A 67 21.46 28.06 -35.88
N ILE A 68 20.31 28.46 -36.46
CA ILE A 68 20.32 29.37 -37.61
C ILE A 68 20.23 30.79 -37.08
N THR A 69 21.38 31.46 -37.17
CA THR A 69 21.66 32.89 -37.12
C THR A 69 20.44 33.81 -37.33
N SER A 70 20.10 34.60 -36.31
CA SER A 70 19.53 35.94 -36.53
C SER A 70 19.85 36.84 -35.34
N GLN A 71 20.86 37.68 -35.50
CA GLN A 71 21.07 38.86 -34.66
C GLN A 71 19.96 39.87 -34.98
N ARG A 72 19.16 40.29 -33.98
CA ARG A 72 19.06 41.71 -33.60
C ARG A 72 18.28 41.89 -32.30
N ARG A 73 18.98 42.46 -31.32
CA ARG A 73 18.48 42.94 -30.03
C ARG A 73 17.71 44.26 -30.22
N GLY A 74 16.53 44.37 -29.60
CA GLY A 74 15.82 45.62 -29.29
C GLY A 74 14.98 45.42 -28.00
N PRO A 75 14.82 46.43 -27.12
CA PRO A 75 14.30 46.27 -25.76
C PRO A 75 12.76 46.24 -25.69
N PRO A 76 12.16 45.84 -24.54
CA PRO A 76 10.74 45.54 -24.45
C PRO A 76 9.91 46.82 -24.29
N THR A 77 8.94 47.03 -25.17
CA THR A 77 7.91 48.06 -24.95
C THR A 77 6.67 47.39 -24.37
N MET A 78 6.42 47.69 -23.10
CA MET A 78 5.21 47.38 -22.36
C MET A 78 3.97 47.91 -23.07
N CYS A 79 2.94 47.08 -23.18
CA CYS A 79 1.59 47.50 -23.53
C CYS A 79 1.05 48.45 -22.46
N GLY A 80 0.57 49.62 -22.88
CA GLY A 80 -0.27 50.51 -22.10
C GLY A 80 -1.45 50.92 -22.95
N ASP A 81 -2.64 50.55 -22.49
CA ASP A 81 -3.93 50.82 -23.12
C ASP A 81 -4.19 52.30 -23.37
N CYS A 82 -4.80 52.65 -24.50
CA CYS A 82 -5.67 53.82 -24.59
C CYS A 82 -6.82 53.58 -25.59
N ASN A 83 -8.05 53.57 -25.07
CA ASN A 83 -9.25 53.87 -25.84
C ASN A 83 -9.18 55.30 -26.41
N SER A 84 -9.65 55.51 -27.64
CA SER A 84 -10.19 56.79 -28.10
C SER A 84 -11.10 56.60 -29.32
N SER A 85 -12.29 57.19 -29.22
CA SER A 85 -13.39 57.26 -30.19
C SER A 85 -13.01 57.79 -31.59
N PRO A 86 -13.83 57.53 -32.62
CA PRO A 86 -13.56 57.97 -33.99
C PRO A 86 -13.92 59.45 -34.16
N ALA A 87 -12.91 60.28 -34.45
CA ALA A 87 -13.11 61.64 -34.91
C ALA A 87 -12.90 61.68 -36.42
N GLU A 88 -13.97 62.08 -37.11
CA GLU A 88 -13.98 62.47 -38.53
C GLU A 88 -12.89 63.49 -38.83
N LEU A 89 -12.25 63.37 -40.00
CA LEU A 89 -11.54 64.49 -40.63
C LEU A 89 -11.56 64.35 -42.17
N SER A 90 -12.48 65.14 -42.72
CA SER A 90 -12.56 65.80 -44.01
C SER A 90 -11.51 65.50 -45.10
N THR A 91 -12.04 65.11 -46.25
CA THR A 91 -11.42 65.20 -47.57
C THR A 91 -11.26 66.66 -48.00
N VAL A 92 -10.02 67.17 -48.02
CA VAL A 92 -9.66 68.39 -48.75
C VAL A 92 -9.25 67.98 -50.17
N GLU A 93 -10.08 68.35 -51.15
CA GLU A 93 -9.72 68.34 -52.57
C GLU A 93 -8.58 69.33 -52.83
N GLU A 94 -7.34 68.83 -52.91
CA GLU A 94 -6.22 69.60 -53.43
C GLU A 94 -6.14 69.43 -54.95
N LYS A 95 -6.68 70.42 -55.68
CA LYS A 95 -6.52 70.58 -57.13
C LYS A 95 -5.04 70.76 -57.49
N SER A 96 -4.35 69.66 -57.76
CA SER A 96 -2.99 69.69 -58.31
C SER A 96 -3.03 70.10 -59.80
N LYS A 97 -3.00 71.40 -60.05
CA LYS A 97 -2.59 71.98 -61.34
C LYS A 97 -1.09 71.71 -61.50
N ARG A 98 -0.71 70.57 -62.07
CA ARG A 98 0.63 70.38 -62.64
C ARG A 98 0.59 70.71 -64.13
N LEU A 99 1.16 71.87 -64.43
CA LEU A 99 1.57 72.30 -65.76
C LEU A 99 2.41 71.18 -66.40
N LEU A 100 1.91 70.62 -67.51
CA LEU A 100 2.69 69.74 -68.37
C LEU A 100 3.90 70.54 -68.90
N PRO A 101 5.14 70.02 -68.79
CA PRO A 101 6.27 70.63 -69.46
C PRO A 101 6.06 70.66 -70.97
N GLU A 102 6.31 71.82 -71.57
CA GLU A 102 6.12 72.19 -72.97
C GLU A 102 7.12 71.52 -73.92
N PHE A 103 7.38 70.22 -73.73
CA PHE A 103 8.45 69.47 -74.42
C PHE A 103 8.03 68.86 -75.77
N ILE A 104 6.75 68.95 -76.17
CA ILE A 104 6.23 68.23 -77.35
C ILE A 104 6.09 69.12 -78.61
N SER A 105 6.34 70.42 -78.52
CA SER A 105 6.00 71.37 -79.59
C SER A 105 6.92 71.36 -80.83
N SER A 106 7.95 70.51 -80.91
CA SER A 106 8.94 70.55 -82.01
C SER A 106 9.18 69.19 -82.65
N TRP A 107 8.13 68.59 -83.19
CA TRP A 107 8.24 67.45 -84.12
C TRP A 107 7.26 67.68 -85.28
N LYS A 108 7.55 68.68 -86.10
CA LYS A 108 6.89 68.82 -87.39
C LYS A 108 7.93 69.12 -88.46
N ASP A 109 7.87 68.25 -89.47
CA ASP A 109 8.54 68.25 -90.76
C ASP A 109 9.93 67.59 -90.85
N GLY A 110 9.87 66.27 -91.07
CA GLY A 110 10.94 65.43 -91.58
C GLY A 110 10.36 64.14 -92.20
N THR A 111 9.94 64.22 -93.46
CA THR A 111 9.88 63.16 -94.48
C THR A 111 9.27 61.77 -94.11
N ASP A 112 8.13 61.47 -94.75
CA ASP A 112 7.12 60.39 -94.61
C ASP A 112 7.56 58.89 -94.69
N ALA A 113 8.85 58.56 -94.53
CA ALA A 113 9.33 57.17 -94.51
C ALA A 113 10.08 56.77 -93.23
N GLY A 114 10.81 57.69 -92.57
CA GLY A 114 11.58 57.38 -91.36
C GLY A 114 10.75 57.35 -90.06
N GLY A 115 9.73 58.21 -89.95
CA GLY A 115 8.88 58.26 -88.74
C GLY A 115 8.00 57.02 -88.54
N LYS A 116 7.61 56.34 -89.63
CA LYS A 116 6.80 55.10 -89.58
C LYS A 116 7.61 53.92 -89.02
N THR A 117 8.90 53.85 -89.31
CA THR A 117 9.79 52.82 -88.77
C THR A 117 10.14 53.05 -87.30
N GLU A 118 10.35 54.31 -86.90
CA GLU A 118 10.66 54.66 -85.52
C GLU A 118 9.45 54.51 -84.58
N THR A 119 8.25 54.91 -85.04
CA THR A 119 7.01 54.66 -84.30
C THR A 119 6.71 53.17 -84.13
N ALA A 120 6.97 52.33 -85.13
CA ALA A 120 6.83 50.87 -85.02
C ALA A 120 7.85 50.26 -84.04
N PHE A 121 9.09 50.75 -84.01
CA PHE A 121 10.11 50.30 -83.07
C PHE A 121 9.73 50.64 -81.62
N LEU A 122 9.28 51.87 -81.37
CA LEU A 122 8.83 52.32 -80.04
C LEU A 122 7.60 51.55 -79.54
N LEU A 123 6.64 51.23 -80.43
CA LEU A 123 5.50 50.38 -80.08
C LEU A 123 5.93 48.98 -79.68
N LYS A 124 6.85 48.37 -80.44
CA LYS A 124 7.42 47.06 -80.11
C LYS A 124 8.13 47.09 -78.75
N GLU A 125 8.90 48.13 -78.48
CA GLU A 125 9.57 48.30 -77.19
C GLU A 125 8.56 48.46 -76.05
N LEU A 126 7.52 49.28 -76.23
CA LEU A 126 6.42 49.45 -75.28
C LEU A 126 5.72 48.12 -74.97
N ASP A 127 5.46 47.30 -75.99
CA ASP A 127 4.86 45.98 -75.82
C ASP A 127 5.79 45.02 -75.07
N THR A 128 7.10 45.05 -75.35
CA THR A 128 8.07 44.27 -74.55
C THR A 128 8.11 44.73 -73.09
N LEU A 129 8.01 46.03 -72.82
CA LEU A 129 7.98 46.59 -71.47
C LEU A 129 6.68 46.21 -70.74
N ARG A 130 5.52 46.27 -71.42
CA ARG A 130 4.24 45.80 -70.87
C ARG A 130 4.28 44.32 -70.52
N ALA A 131 4.83 43.48 -71.41
CA ALA A 131 4.98 42.04 -71.15
C ALA A 131 5.91 41.77 -69.96
N LYS A 132 7.04 42.49 -69.85
CA LYS A 132 7.95 42.41 -68.70
C LYS A 132 7.25 42.85 -67.40
N ASN A 133 6.51 43.95 -67.42
CA ASN A 133 5.80 44.46 -66.26
C ASN A 133 4.73 43.46 -65.77
N LYS A 134 3.92 42.91 -66.67
CA LYS A 134 2.96 41.84 -66.36
C LYS A 134 3.65 40.63 -65.71
N LYS A 135 4.77 40.17 -66.28
CA LYS A 135 5.55 39.06 -65.71
C LYS A 135 6.10 39.38 -64.32
N LEU A 136 6.50 40.62 -64.06
CA LEU A 136 6.95 41.05 -62.73
C LEU A 136 5.79 41.11 -61.73
N GLN A 137 4.61 41.56 -62.16
CA GLN A 137 3.40 41.59 -61.35
C GLN A 137 2.95 40.17 -60.97
N ASP A 138 2.98 39.23 -61.92
CA ASP A 138 2.66 37.82 -61.67
C ASP A 138 3.63 37.22 -60.64
N LYS A 139 4.94 37.43 -60.82
CA LYS A 139 5.98 36.99 -59.87
C LYS A 139 5.81 37.61 -58.48
N LEU A 140 5.47 38.89 -58.40
CA LEU A 140 5.22 39.56 -57.12
C LEU A 140 4.04 38.92 -56.41
N SER A 141 2.94 38.67 -57.15
CA SER A 141 1.75 38.02 -56.59
C SER A 141 1.99 36.58 -56.14
N GLU A 142 2.91 35.87 -56.80
CA GLU A 142 3.34 34.53 -56.42
C GLU A 142 4.17 34.55 -55.13
N LYS A 143 5.18 35.44 -55.04
CA LYS A 143 5.99 35.60 -53.83
C LYS A 143 5.16 36.06 -52.63
N ASP A 144 4.16 36.91 -52.84
CA ASP A 144 3.23 37.33 -51.78
C ASP A 144 2.39 36.16 -51.24
N LYS A 145 2.01 35.20 -52.10
CA LYS A 145 1.33 33.98 -51.67
C LYS A 145 2.28 33.07 -50.88
N GLU A 146 3.49 32.84 -51.39
CA GLU A 146 4.52 32.06 -50.68
C GLU A 146 4.81 32.64 -49.30
N LEU A 147 4.98 33.96 -49.19
CA LEU A 147 5.20 34.64 -47.91
C LEU A 147 4.03 34.45 -46.93
N LYS A 148 2.79 34.54 -47.41
CA LYS A 148 1.60 34.30 -46.58
C LYS A 148 1.55 32.86 -46.09
N THR A 149 1.88 31.88 -46.94
CA THR A 149 1.94 30.47 -46.56
C THR A 149 3.01 30.24 -45.49
N ILE A 150 4.24 30.71 -45.71
CA ILE A 150 5.34 30.56 -44.73
C ILE A 150 4.98 31.21 -43.40
N LYS A 151 4.34 32.39 -43.43
CA LYS A 151 3.90 33.07 -42.20
C LYS A 151 2.88 32.22 -41.42
N LEU A 152 1.88 31.66 -42.12
CA LEU A 152 0.89 30.79 -41.48
C LEU A 152 1.54 29.51 -40.92
N ASP A 153 2.47 28.89 -41.65
CA ASP A 153 3.19 27.70 -41.20
C ASP A 153 4.01 27.97 -39.93
N LEU A 154 4.67 29.13 -39.86
CA LEU A 154 5.40 29.56 -38.66
C LEU A 154 4.47 29.78 -37.45
N GLU A 155 3.34 30.47 -37.65
CA GLU A 155 2.33 30.67 -36.59
C GLU A 155 1.75 29.34 -36.09
N LEU A 156 1.53 28.37 -37.00
CA LEU A 156 1.08 27.03 -36.64
C LEU A 156 2.14 26.26 -35.85
N GLN A 157 3.42 26.36 -36.24
CA GLN A 157 4.51 25.72 -35.52
C GLN A 157 4.68 26.32 -34.12
N GLU A 158 4.62 27.65 -33.99
CA GLU A 158 4.67 28.35 -32.71
C GLU A 158 3.57 27.85 -31.77
N ARG A 159 2.31 27.86 -32.21
CA ARG A 159 1.18 27.33 -31.42
C ARG A 159 1.34 25.86 -31.06
N ALA A 160 1.88 25.04 -31.96
CA ALA A 160 2.12 23.63 -31.68
C ALA A 160 3.19 23.44 -30.60
N THR A 161 4.23 24.29 -30.58
CA THR A 161 5.25 24.25 -29.51
C THR A 161 4.71 24.76 -28.18
N GLU A 162 3.92 25.84 -28.19
CA GLU A 162 3.26 26.36 -26.98
C GLU A 162 2.32 25.32 -26.36
N ALA A 163 1.51 24.63 -27.17
CA ALA A 163 0.61 23.58 -26.70
C ALA A 163 1.38 22.43 -26.05
N LYS A 164 2.50 21.99 -26.63
CA LYS A 164 3.36 20.95 -26.04
C LYS A 164 3.99 21.38 -24.72
N ILE A 165 4.37 22.66 -24.61
CA ILE A 165 4.91 23.21 -23.36
C ILE A 165 3.81 23.22 -22.30
N ALA A 166 2.60 23.71 -22.64
CA ALA A 166 1.46 23.73 -21.74
C ALA A 166 1.06 22.33 -21.26
N GLU A 167 1.06 21.34 -22.15
CA GLU A 167 0.80 19.93 -21.82
C GLU A 167 1.82 19.40 -20.80
N LYS A 168 3.12 19.63 -21.02
CA LYS A 168 4.18 19.22 -20.08
C LYS A 168 4.04 19.92 -18.72
N ILE A 169 3.72 21.21 -18.72
CA ILE A 169 3.50 21.97 -17.48
C ILE A 169 2.29 21.40 -16.72
N ALA A 170 1.18 21.14 -17.42
CA ALA A 170 -0.01 20.57 -16.79
C ALA A 170 0.26 19.19 -16.18
N ALA A 171 1.01 18.32 -16.89
CA ALA A 171 1.41 17.01 -16.37
C ALA A 171 2.27 17.14 -15.10
N LEU A 172 3.29 18.01 -15.11
CA LEU A 172 4.13 18.25 -13.93
C LEU A 172 3.33 18.80 -12.74
N VAL A 173 2.39 19.70 -12.98
CA VAL A 173 1.53 20.24 -11.92
C VAL A 173 0.68 19.12 -11.29
N GLU A 174 0.08 18.24 -12.09
CA GLU A 174 -0.71 17.11 -11.59
C GLU A 174 0.14 16.11 -10.80
N GLU A 175 1.37 15.82 -11.26
CA GLU A 175 2.32 14.96 -10.54
C GLU A 175 2.70 15.57 -9.19
N VAL A 176 2.98 16.87 -9.14
CA VAL A 176 3.24 17.57 -7.88
C VAL A 176 2.04 17.46 -6.96
N TYR A 177 0.82 17.78 -7.42
CA TYR A 177 -0.38 17.68 -6.58
C TYR A 177 -0.60 16.25 -6.05
N SER A 178 -0.38 15.24 -6.88
CA SER A 178 -0.51 13.84 -6.46
C SER A 178 0.52 13.44 -5.42
N ALA A 179 1.79 13.78 -5.63
CA ALA A 179 2.86 13.53 -4.65
C ALA A 179 2.62 14.29 -3.33
N GLN A 180 2.06 15.51 -3.40
CA GLN A 180 1.73 16.28 -2.21
C GLN A 180 0.63 15.62 -1.38
N ARG A 181 -0.44 15.17 -2.03
CA ARG A 181 -1.53 14.43 -1.39
C ARG A 181 -1.05 13.14 -0.75
N GLU A 182 -0.24 12.34 -1.44
CA GLU A 182 0.32 11.10 -0.89
C GLU A 182 1.18 11.36 0.36
N ARG A 183 1.99 12.43 0.34
CA ARG A 183 2.77 12.85 1.50
C ARG A 183 1.88 13.26 2.67
N ASP A 184 0.82 14.03 2.43
CA ASP A 184 -0.11 14.44 3.49
C ASP A 184 -0.86 13.25 4.10
N GLU A 185 -1.29 12.31 3.26
CA GLU A 185 -1.90 11.04 3.70
C GLU A 185 -0.93 10.22 4.57
N ALA A 186 0.33 10.08 4.14
CA ALA A 186 1.35 9.36 4.88
C ALA A 186 1.69 10.03 6.23
N VAL A 187 1.76 11.37 6.25
CA VAL A 187 1.97 12.14 7.49
C VAL A 187 0.81 11.95 8.45
N MET A 188 -0.43 12.06 7.96
CA MET A 188 -1.62 11.86 8.78
C MET A 188 -1.73 10.42 9.29
N ALA A 189 -1.35 9.42 8.50
CA ALA A 189 -1.29 8.02 8.92
C ALA A 189 -0.26 7.82 10.05
N ARG A 190 0.95 8.37 9.92
CA ARG A 190 1.98 8.30 10.97
C ARG A 190 1.54 8.98 12.27
N LEU A 191 0.89 10.14 12.16
CA LEU A 191 0.37 10.86 13.34
C LEU A 191 -0.71 10.04 14.07
N ARG A 192 -1.60 9.37 13.33
CA ARG A 192 -2.61 8.48 13.93
C ARG A 192 -1.97 7.31 14.67
N LEU A 193 -1.03 6.62 14.03
CA LEU A 193 -0.29 5.51 14.67
C LEU A 193 0.43 5.96 15.94
N ALA A 194 1.12 7.11 15.91
CA ALA A 194 1.80 7.63 17.09
C ALA A 194 0.82 7.95 18.24
N ASN A 195 -0.38 8.44 17.93
CA ASN A 195 -1.42 8.67 18.93
C ASN A 195 -1.98 7.35 19.48
N GLU A 196 -2.24 6.37 18.61
CA GLU A 196 -2.71 5.04 19.02
C GLU A 196 -1.69 4.36 19.93
N GLU A 197 -0.39 4.38 19.58
CA GLU A 197 0.69 3.84 20.39
C GLU A 197 0.82 4.53 21.75
N ARG A 198 0.71 5.86 21.77
CA ARG A 198 0.70 6.65 23.02
C ARG A 198 -0.50 6.27 23.89
N ASP A 199 -1.68 6.18 23.31
CA ASP A 199 -2.91 5.89 24.04
C ASP A 199 -2.90 4.44 24.56
N GLU A 200 -2.36 3.49 23.80
CA GLU A 200 -2.09 2.13 24.26
C GLU A 200 -1.09 2.08 25.41
N ALA A 201 0.01 2.84 25.32
CA ALA A 201 1.01 2.93 26.38
C ALA A 201 0.40 3.52 27.65
N PHE A 202 -0.42 4.57 27.52
CA PHE A 202 -1.15 5.17 28.62
C PHE A 202 -2.09 4.16 29.29
N LEU A 203 -2.87 3.41 28.51
CA LEU A 203 -3.73 2.35 29.03
C LEU A 203 -2.96 1.21 29.73
N ARG A 204 -1.75 0.88 29.25
CA ARG A 204 -0.88 -0.11 29.91
C ARG A 204 -0.39 0.41 31.26
N VAL A 205 0.05 1.67 31.33
CA VAL A 205 0.49 2.30 32.58
C VAL A 205 -0.66 2.35 33.59
N GLN A 206 -1.84 2.81 33.17
CA GLN A 206 -3.01 2.87 34.04
C GLN A 206 -3.37 1.49 34.63
N ARG A 207 -3.38 0.42 33.82
CA ARG A 207 -3.61 -0.95 34.31
C ARG A 207 -2.56 -1.39 35.32
N LEU A 208 -1.30 -1.03 35.09
CA LEU A 208 -0.21 -1.34 36.02
C LEU A 208 -0.37 -0.56 37.33
N GLU A 209 -0.73 0.71 37.28
CA GLU A 209 -1.03 1.53 38.46
C GLU A 209 -2.20 0.95 39.28
N GLU A 210 -3.28 0.53 38.60
CA GLU A 210 -4.40 -0.15 39.24
C GLU A 210 -3.95 -1.46 39.91
N SER A 211 -3.16 -2.28 39.21
CA SER A 211 -2.62 -3.53 39.77
C SER A 211 -1.66 -3.28 40.95
N LEU A 212 -0.86 -2.21 40.90
CA LEU A 212 0.03 -1.81 41.98
C LEU A 212 -0.78 -1.38 43.21
N LYS A 213 -1.84 -0.60 43.00
CA LYS A 213 -2.75 -0.17 44.07
C LYS A 213 -3.50 -1.35 44.69
N GLU A 214 -3.86 -2.36 43.91
CA GLU A 214 -4.37 -3.63 44.43
C GLU A 214 -3.32 -4.38 45.27
N LEU A 215 -2.05 -4.32 44.87
CA LEU A 215 -0.94 -4.95 45.58
C LEU A 215 -0.54 -4.21 46.86
N GLU A 216 -0.59 -2.87 46.88
CA GLU A 216 -0.33 -2.03 48.05
C GLU A 216 -1.40 -2.24 49.15
N ASN A 217 -2.59 -2.71 48.77
CA ASN A 217 -3.61 -3.17 49.71
C ASN A 217 -3.32 -4.56 50.33
N ILE A 218 -2.22 -5.21 49.96
CA ILE A 218 -1.75 -6.46 50.56
C ILE A 218 -0.63 -6.13 51.52
N ASN A 219 -0.97 -5.77 52.76
CA ASN A 219 0.03 -5.74 53.82
C ASN A 219 0.63 -7.16 53.96
N PRO A 220 1.94 -7.37 53.68
CA PRO A 220 2.54 -8.70 53.71
C PRO A 220 2.54 -9.27 55.14
N GLU A 221 2.66 -8.40 56.15
CA GLU A 221 2.59 -8.78 57.56
C GLU A 221 1.22 -9.36 57.94
N GLU A 222 0.15 -9.00 57.21
CA GLU A 222 -1.20 -9.49 57.46
C GLU A 222 -1.51 -10.84 56.82
N ASN A 223 -0.71 -11.32 55.85
CA ASN A 223 -0.92 -12.64 55.23
C ASN A 223 -0.21 -13.78 55.97
N ASP A 224 0.91 -13.51 56.64
CA ASP A 224 1.69 -14.54 57.35
C ASP A 224 1.12 -14.93 58.72
N MET A 225 0.24 -14.11 59.29
CA MET A 225 -0.37 -14.42 60.58
C MET A 225 -1.30 -15.63 60.50
N THR A 226 -1.32 -16.46 61.53
CA THR A 226 -2.29 -17.56 61.59
C THR A 226 -3.70 -17.02 61.86
N LEU A 227 -4.75 -17.77 61.49
CA LEU A 227 -6.12 -17.39 61.87
C LEU A 227 -6.27 -17.29 63.39
N GLN A 228 -5.55 -18.13 64.13
CA GLN A 228 -5.53 -18.11 65.59
C GLN A 228 -4.92 -16.81 66.12
N GLU A 229 -3.81 -16.33 65.54
CA GLU A 229 -3.21 -15.05 65.91
C GLU A 229 -4.16 -13.87 65.64
N LEU A 230 -4.85 -13.86 64.51
CA LEU A 230 -5.85 -12.83 64.18
C LEU A 230 -7.01 -12.82 65.18
N LEU A 231 -7.53 -14.00 65.53
CA LEU A 231 -8.61 -14.13 66.52
C LEU A 231 -8.14 -13.71 67.91
N ASN A 232 -6.92 -14.07 68.31
CA ASN A 232 -6.33 -13.66 69.57
C ASN A 232 -6.14 -12.14 69.63
N ARG A 233 -5.72 -11.50 68.53
CA ARG A 233 -5.61 -10.03 68.43
C ARG A 233 -6.96 -9.34 68.51
N ILE A 234 -8.01 -9.89 67.90
CA ILE A 234 -9.38 -9.37 68.05
C ILE A 234 -9.86 -9.49 69.49
N ASN A 235 -9.62 -10.64 70.13
CA ASN A 235 -10.06 -10.91 71.50
C ASN A 235 -9.34 -10.02 72.53
N ASN A 236 -8.11 -9.59 72.22
CA ASN A 236 -7.29 -8.75 73.10
C ASN A 236 -7.17 -7.30 72.59
N ALA A 237 -8.02 -6.86 71.67
CA ALA A 237 -7.96 -5.50 71.11
C ALA A 237 -8.53 -4.47 72.09
N ASP A 238 -7.76 -3.42 72.38
CA ASP A 238 -8.18 -2.34 73.28
C ASP A 238 -9.11 -1.31 72.61
N THR A 239 -9.12 -1.28 71.26
CA THR A 239 -9.94 -0.34 70.48
C THR A 239 -10.79 -1.04 69.42
N GLY A 240 -11.97 -0.46 69.14
CA GLY A 240 -12.85 -0.94 68.06
C GLY A 240 -12.20 -0.82 66.66
N ILE A 241 -11.24 0.08 66.49
CA ILE A 241 -10.50 0.24 65.23
C ILE A 241 -9.61 -0.99 64.98
N ASP A 242 -8.95 -1.51 66.02
CA ASP A 242 -8.11 -2.70 65.90
C ASP A 242 -8.93 -3.97 65.66
N ILE A 243 -10.12 -4.06 66.26
CA ILE A 243 -11.09 -5.12 65.95
C ILE A 243 -11.47 -5.07 64.46
N LEU A 244 -11.79 -3.89 63.94
CA LEU A 244 -12.18 -3.72 62.53
C LEU A 244 -11.04 -4.04 61.56
N LYS A 245 -9.81 -3.60 61.86
CA LYS A 245 -8.63 -3.92 61.04
C LYS A 245 -8.39 -5.42 60.97
N ASN A 246 -8.32 -6.11 62.12
CA ASN A 246 -8.11 -7.56 62.15
C ASN A 246 -9.29 -8.34 61.54
N GLY A 247 -10.52 -7.86 61.74
CA GLY A 247 -11.72 -8.41 61.10
C GLY A 247 -11.70 -8.28 59.57
N ALA A 248 -11.22 -7.15 59.04
CA ALA A 248 -11.06 -6.94 57.60
C ALA A 248 -10.06 -7.92 56.97
N ILE A 249 -8.97 -8.25 57.68
CA ILE A 249 -8.00 -9.26 57.22
C ILE A 249 -8.65 -10.64 57.10
N ILE A 250 -9.40 -11.06 58.13
CA ILE A 250 -10.12 -12.34 58.10
C ILE A 250 -11.14 -12.37 56.95
N LEU A 251 -11.94 -11.30 56.79
CA LEU A 251 -12.91 -11.18 55.70
C LEU A 251 -12.25 -11.25 54.32
N ASN A 252 -11.13 -10.55 54.13
CA ASN A 252 -10.35 -10.61 52.89
C ASN A 252 -9.83 -12.02 52.60
N ARG A 253 -9.34 -12.75 53.61
CA ARG A 253 -8.91 -14.16 53.46
C ARG A 253 -10.06 -15.08 53.04
N ILE A 254 -11.23 -14.91 53.65
CA ILE A 254 -12.44 -15.66 53.28
C ILE A 254 -12.85 -15.35 51.85
N HIS A 255 -12.89 -14.06 51.49
CA HIS A 255 -13.26 -13.62 50.15
C HIS A 255 -12.31 -14.17 49.08
N ARG A 256 -10.99 -14.03 49.28
CA ARG A 256 -9.96 -14.61 48.40
C ARG A 256 -10.12 -16.12 48.23
N THR A 257 -10.39 -16.84 49.32
CA THR A 257 -10.58 -18.30 49.26
C THR A 257 -11.83 -18.66 48.47
N LYS A 258 -12.92 -17.91 48.62
CA LYS A 258 -14.16 -18.10 47.87
C LYS A 258 -13.96 -17.80 46.38
N GLU A 259 -13.28 -16.71 46.03
CA GLU A 259 -13.00 -16.35 44.64
C GLU A 259 -12.05 -17.35 43.96
N ARG A 260 -11.00 -17.82 44.65
CA ARG A 260 -10.14 -18.90 44.12
C ARG A 260 -10.94 -20.17 43.82
N LYS A 261 -11.86 -20.57 44.71
CA LYS A 261 -12.73 -21.72 44.46
C LYS A 261 -13.60 -21.52 43.22
N LYS A 262 -14.21 -20.34 43.03
CA LYS A 262 -14.97 -20.03 41.82
C LYS A 262 -14.10 -20.09 40.56
N LYS A 263 -12.89 -19.52 40.62
CA LYS A 263 -11.94 -19.53 39.50
C LYS A 263 -11.56 -20.95 39.09
N ILE A 264 -11.20 -21.80 40.06
CA ILE A 264 -10.88 -23.21 39.81
C ILE A 264 -12.08 -23.92 39.17
N ILE A 265 -13.28 -23.74 39.70
CA ILE A 265 -14.49 -24.38 39.13
C ILE A 265 -14.75 -23.91 37.68
N ALA A 266 -14.54 -22.62 37.39
CA ALA A 266 -14.70 -22.08 36.05
C ALA A 266 -13.63 -22.62 35.07
N GLU A 267 -12.38 -22.71 35.51
CA GLU A 267 -11.28 -23.30 34.74
C GLU A 267 -11.52 -24.79 34.48
N GLU A 268 -11.93 -25.56 35.49
CA GLU A 268 -12.28 -26.97 35.33
C GLU A 268 -13.47 -27.16 34.37
N MET A 269 -14.51 -26.33 34.49
CA MET A 269 -15.63 -26.35 33.56
C MET A 269 -15.19 -26.06 32.12
N THR A 270 -14.30 -25.08 31.94
CA THR A 270 -13.76 -24.74 30.62
C THR A 270 -12.95 -25.90 30.05
N ALA A 271 -12.06 -26.51 30.84
CA ALA A 271 -11.27 -27.67 30.43
C ALA A 271 -12.15 -28.88 30.06
N VAL A 272 -13.24 -29.13 30.80
CA VAL A 272 -14.19 -30.20 30.48
C VAL A 272 -14.91 -29.93 29.14
N ILE A 273 -15.29 -28.69 28.87
CA ILE A 273 -15.91 -28.29 27.60
C ILE A 273 -14.92 -28.50 26.44
N GLU A 274 -13.67 -28.07 26.58
CA GLU A 274 -12.63 -28.26 25.56
C GLU A 274 -12.36 -29.73 25.28
N GLN A 275 -12.28 -30.57 26.31
CA GLN A 275 -12.11 -32.02 26.15
C GLN A 275 -13.30 -32.66 25.42
N ARG A 276 -14.53 -32.26 25.77
CA ARG A 276 -15.75 -32.71 25.07
C ARG A 276 -15.71 -32.33 23.60
N ASP A 277 -15.35 -31.09 23.28
CA ASP A 277 -15.36 -30.59 21.92
C ASP A 277 -14.25 -31.21 21.06
N ALA A 278 -13.08 -31.48 21.67
CA ALA A 278 -12.02 -32.26 21.04
C ALA A 278 -12.46 -33.70 20.74
N ALA A 279 -13.12 -34.36 21.70
CA ALA A 279 -13.65 -35.71 21.50
C ALA A 279 -14.73 -35.75 20.40
N LEU A 280 -15.66 -34.78 20.40
CA LEU A 280 -16.68 -34.65 19.36
C LEU A 280 -16.05 -34.43 17.97
N SER A 281 -14.98 -33.66 17.88
CA SER A 281 -14.25 -33.42 16.64
C SER A 281 -13.56 -34.71 16.14
N GLN A 282 -12.98 -35.49 17.06
CA GLN A 282 -12.41 -36.80 16.73
C GLN A 282 -13.48 -37.78 16.24
N CYS A 283 -14.65 -37.84 16.89
CA CYS A 283 -15.77 -38.68 16.46
C CYS A 283 -16.22 -38.33 15.04
N LYS A 284 -16.42 -37.03 14.74
CA LYS A 284 -16.81 -36.57 13.40
C LYS A 284 -15.79 -36.97 12.32
N ARG A 285 -14.48 -36.85 12.63
CA ARG A 285 -13.41 -37.26 11.71
C ARG A 285 -13.46 -38.77 11.45
N LEU A 286 -13.57 -39.58 12.51
CA LEU A 286 -13.67 -41.04 12.38
C LEU A 286 -14.92 -41.47 11.60
N GLU A 287 -16.05 -40.77 11.78
CA GLU A 287 -17.27 -41.00 10.99
C GLU A 287 -17.05 -40.73 9.50
N GLN A 288 -16.32 -39.66 9.14
CA GLN A 288 -15.96 -39.35 7.75
C GLN A 288 -15.00 -40.37 7.16
N GLU A 289 -13.98 -40.81 7.91
CA GLU A 289 -13.05 -41.86 7.49
C GLU A 289 -13.78 -43.18 7.25
N LEU A 290 -14.73 -43.54 8.12
CA LEU A 290 -15.58 -44.72 7.94
C LEU A 290 -16.43 -44.60 6.67
N HIS A 291 -17.05 -43.44 6.42
CA HIS A 291 -17.82 -43.22 5.20
C HIS A 291 -16.95 -43.38 3.95
N HIS A 292 -15.76 -42.78 3.95
CA HIS A 292 -14.82 -42.88 2.84
C HIS A 292 -14.35 -44.33 2.62
N LEU A 293 -14.03 -45.07 3.69
CA LEU A 293 -13.65 -46.47 3.60
C LEU A 293 -14.81 -47.33 3.07
N LYS A 294 -16.05 -47.02 3.44
CA LYS A 294 -17.25 -47.70 2.91
C LYS A 294 -17.42 -47.43 1.41
N GLU A 295 -17.20 -46.21 0.94
CA GLU A 295 -17.21 -45.86 -0.48
C GLU A 295 -16.08 -46.55 -1.27
N GLN A 296 -14.85 -46.55 -0.74
CA GLN A 296 -13.71 -47.27 -1.32
C GLN A 296 -13.97 -48.77 -1.42
N ASN A 297 -14.52 -49.38 -0.36
CA ASN A 297 -14.84 -50.80 -0.37
C ASN A 297 -15.95 -51.10 -1.39
N GLN A 298 -17.01 -50.30 -1.44
CA GLN A 298 -18.08 -50.46 -2.42
C GLN A 298 -17.59 -50.31 -3.87
N THR A 299 -16.74 -49.31 -4.15
CA THR A 299 -16.14 -49.12 -5.48
C THR A 299 -15.17 -50.26 -5.84
N SER A 300 -14.35 -50.74 -4.90
CA SER A 300 -13.48 -51.91 -5.10
C SER A 300 -14.28 -53.18 -5.40
N ALA A 301 -15.40 -53.39 -4.69
CA ALA A 301 -16.30 -54.52 -4.92
C ALA A 301 -17.00 -54.41 -6.29
N ASN A 302 -17.38 -53.20 -6.70
CA ASN A 302 -17.99 -52.95 -8.01
C ASN A 302 -16.99 -53.14 -9.16
N ASN A 303 -15.76 -52.64 -9.03
CA ASN A 303 -14.68 -52.84 -10.01
C ASN A 303 -14.31 -54.32 -10.13
N THR A 304 -14.23 -55.05 -9.02
CA THR A 304 -13.98 -56.50 -9.03
C THR A 304 -15.11 -57.25 -9.74
N ARG A 305 -16.38 -56.89 -9.51
CA ARG A 305 -17.52 -57.48 -10.24
C ARG A 305 -17.48 -57.18 -11.73
N HIS A 306 -17.11 -55.95 -12.13
CA HIS A 306 -17.00 -55.57 -13.54
C HIS A 306 -15.89 -56.36 -14.25
N LEU A 307 -14.69 -56.42 -13.66
CA LEU A 307 -13.58 -57.21 -14.20
C LEU A 307 -13.91 -58.70 -14.27
N THR A 308 -14.68 -59.23 -13.31
CA THR A 308 -15.12 -60.63 -13.34
C THR A 308 -16.18 -60.88 -14.42
N ALA A 309 -17.07 -59.92 -14.68
CA ALA A 309 -18.04 -60.00 -15.77
C ALA A 309 -17.37 -59.92 -17.15
N GLU A 310 -16.39 -59.03 -17.31
CA GLU A 310 -15.61 -58.84 -18.54
C GLU A 310 -14.71 -60.04 -18.83
N ASN A 311 -14.05 -60.61 -17.80
CA ASN A 311 -13.27 -61.85 -17.93
C ASN A 311 -14.14 -63.06 -18.30
N ASN A 312 -15.37 -63.13 -17.78
CA ASN A 312 -16.32 -64.18 -18.17
C ASN A 312 -16.86 -63.98 -19.61
N GLN A 313 -17.00 -62.74 -20.09
CA GLN A 313 -17.26 -62.47 -21.51
C GLN A 313 -16.07 -62.85 -22.40
N GLU A 314 -14.84 -62.57 -21.99
CA GLU A 314 -13.63 -63.05 -22.70
C GLU A 314 -13.49 -64.58 -22.68
N ARG A 315 -13.88 -65.26 -21.58
CA ARG A 315 -13.93 -66.73 -21.53
C ARG A 315 -15.04 -67.32 -22.38
N ALA A 316 -16.19 -66.67 -22.48
CA ALA A 316 -17.28 -67.12 -23.37
C ALA A 316 -16.91 -67.01 -24.87
N LEU A 317 -15.93 -66.17 -25.21
CA LEU A 317 -15.40 -66.01 -26.58
C LEU A 317 -14.16 -66.90 -26.88
N LYS A 318 -13.71 -67.73 -25.93
CA LYS A 318 -12.66 -68.75 -26.16
C LYS A 318 -13.25 -70.16 -26.08
N PRO A 319 -13.32 -70.93 -27.18
CA PRO A 319 -13.75 -72.32 -27.12
C PRO A 319 -12.54 -73.19 -26.75
N GLY A 320 -12.65 -73.98 -25.68
CA GLY A 320 -11.74 -75.10 -25.50
C GLY A 320 -11.43 -75.48 -24.06
N CYS A 321 -11.99 -76.64 -23.68
CA CYS A 321 -11.40 -77.64 -22.79
C CYS A 321 -11.45 -77.38 -21.28
N LEU A 322 -11.65 -78.36 -20.40
CA LEU A 322 -12.17 -79.74 -20.42
C LEU A 322 -12.07 -80.18 -18.93
N PHE A 323 -13.00 -81.03 -18.46
CA PHE A 323 -12.78 -82.08 -17.45
C PHE A 323 -12.32 -81.69 -16.03
N LEU A 324 -13.18 -81.86 -15.01
CA LEU A 324 -13.47 -83.08 -14.23
C LEU A 324 -12.81 -83.01 -12.82
N PRO A 325 -13.30 -83.79 -11.84
CA PRO A 325 -13.56 -83.30 -10.49
C PRO A 325 -12.77 -84.09 -9.42
N HIS A 326 -13.19 -83.87 -8.17
CA HIS A 326 -13.15 -84.81 -7.04
C HIS A 326 -11.99 -84.77 -6.02
N LEU A 327 -12.41 -84.65 -4.75
CA LEU A 327 -11.80 -85.19 -3.51
C LEU A 327 -10.48 -84.50 -3.08
N SER A 328 -10.12 -84.27 -1.81
CA SER A 328 -10.58 -84.75 -0.51
C SER A 328 -9.66 -84.11 0.56
N GLN A 329 -10.26 -83.66 1.67
CA GLN A 329 -9.75 -83.54 3.05
C GLN A 329 -8.39 -82.88 3.41
N PRO A 330 -8.34 -82.14 4.53
CA PRO A 330 -7.15 -81.42 5.01
C PRO A 330 -6.39 -82.21 6.09
N LEU A 331 -5.09 -82.40 5.92
CA LEU A 331 -4.14 -82.76 6.97
C LEU A 331 -2.75 -82.24 6.55
N HIS A 332 -1.96 -81.83 7.55
CA HIS A 332 -0.64 -81.15 7.49
C HIS A 332 -0.73 -79.62 7.30
N CYS A 333 -0.24 -78.75 8.18
CA CYS A 333 0.88 -78.85 9.12
C CYS A 333 0.69 -77.88 10.31
N ALA A 334 0.51 -78.42 11.53
CA ALA A 334 0.85 -77.72 12.76
C ALA A 334 2.29 -78.11 13.11
N LYS A 335 3.27 -77.26 12.77
CA LYS A 335 4.66 -77.45 13.21
C LYS A 335 5.53 -76.19 13.14
N ILE A 336 5.01 -75.03 13.54
CA ILE A 336 5.85 -73.87 13.85
C ILE A 336 5.16 -73.08 14.97
N LEU A 337 5.51 -73.38 16.23
CA LEU A 337 5.59 -72.48 17.38
C LEU A 337 5.66 -73.32 18.66
N ASN A 338 6.82 -73.28 19.27
CA ASN A 338 7.21 -73.97 20.50
C ASN A 338 6.46 -73.31 21.67
N ILE A 339 5.37 -73.91 22.15
CA ILE A 339 4.62 -73.43 23.32
C ILE A 339 4.78 -74.46 24.46
N PRO A 340 5.20 -74.03 25.68
CA PRO A 340 5.43 -74.92 26.82
C PRO A 340 4.14 -75.62 27.29
N LYS A 341 4.27 -76.87 27.72
CA LYS A 341 3.17 -77.84 27.93
C LYS A 341 2.29 -77.61 29.17
N ASP A 342 2.51 -76.56 29.95
CA ASP A 342 1.85 -76.38 31.25
C ASP A 342 0.71 -75.35 31.28
N LEU A 343 0.21 -74.93 30.11
CA LEU A 343 -0.99 -74.08 30.00
C LEU A 343 -2.18 -74.79 29.33
N CYS A 344 -2.26 -76.12 29.48
CA CYS A 344 -3.27 -76.95 28.82
C CYS A 344 -4.65 -77.10 29.51
N PRO A 345 -4.93 -76.69 30.76
CA PRO A 345 -6.30 -76.77 31.30
C PRO A 345 -7.18 -75.54 31.04
N VAL A 346 -6.62 -74.34 30.87
CA VAL A 346 -7.43 -73.09 30.87
C VAL A 346 -7.91 -72.68 29.47
N LEU A 347 -7.21 -73.05 28.39
CA LEU A 347 -7.64 -72.75 27.02
C LEU A 347 -8.72 -73.70 26.45
N ARG A 348 -9.13 -74.74 27.19
CA ARG A 348 -10.17 -75.68 26.73
C ARG A 348 -11.60 -75.19 27.00
N ALA A 349 -11.77 -74.11 27.77
CA ALA A 349 -13.08 -73.59 28.19
C ALA A 349 -13.50 -72.27 27.52
N VAL A 350 -12.76 -71.76 26.53
CA VAL A 350 -13.07 -70.49 25.86
C VAL A 350 -13.48 -70.74 24.40
N PRO A 351 -14.61 -70.20 23.90
CA PRO A 351 -15.03 -70.39 22.52
C PRO A 351 -13.98 -69.84 21.53
N LYS A 352 -13.75 -70.59 20.45
CA LYS A 352 -12.65 -70.42 19.45
C LYS A 352 -12.49 -69.02 18.85
N ILE A 353 -13.50 -68.15 18.98
CA ILE A 353 -13.51 -66.79 18.44
C ILE A 353 -12.67 -65.82 19.30
N LEU A 354 -12.58 -66.04 20.62
CA LEU A 354 -11.80 -65.17 21.53
C LEU A 354 -10.30 -65.48 21.53
N VAL A 355 -9.91 -66.71 21.14
CA VAL A 355 -8.50 -67.11 21.05
C VAL A 355 -7.78 -66.43 19.88
N PHE A 356 -8.49 -66.17 18.76
CA PHE A 356 -7.93 -65.42 17.63
C PHE A 356 -7.72 -63.93 17.94
N SER A 357 -8.59 -63.34 18.77
CA SER A 357 -8.47 -61.93 19.17
C SER A 357 -7.29 -61.67 20.12
N CYS A 358 -7.03 -62.57 21.07
CA CYS A 358 -5.87 -62.43 21.97
C CYS A 358 -4.52 -62.67 21.28
N VAL A 359 -4.47 -63.53 20.25
CA VAL A 359 -3.22 -63.78 19.50
C VAL A 359 -2.90 -62.63 18.54
N LEU A 360 -3.90 -61.94 17.97
CA LEU A 360 -3.65 -60.71 17.20
C LEU A 360 -3.19 -59.54 18.08
N ALA A 361 -3.69 -59.42 19.32
CA ALA A 361 -3.31 -58.35 20.25
C ALA A 361 -1.86 -58.45 20.77
N LEU A 362 -1.25 -59.64 20.74
CA LEU A 362 0.14 -59.87 21.13
C LEU A 362 1.14 -59.74 19.99
N VAL A 363 0.68 -59.56 18.74
CA VAL A 363 1.54 -59.39 17.54
C VAL A 363 1.66 -57.91 17.11
N VAL A 364 0.94 -57.00 17.76
CA VAL A 364 0.94 -55.54 17.46
C VAL A 364 1.51 -54.71 18.62
N LEU A 365 2.40 -55.28 19.44
CA LEU A 365 3.18 -54.56 20.45
C LEU A 365 4.68 -54.86 20.29
#